data_AF-A0A2M7H7R7-F1
#
_entry.id   AF-A0A2M7H7R7-F1
#
_cell.length_a   1.000
_cell.length_b   1.000
_cell.length_c   1.000
_cell.angle_alpha   90.00
_cell.angle_beta   90.00
_cell.angle_gamma   90.00
#
_symmetry.space_group_name_H-M   'P 1'
#
loop_
_entity.id
_entity.type
_entity.pdbx_description
1 polymer ?
#
loop_
_entity_poly.entity_id
_entity_poly.type
_entity_poly.pdbx_seq_one_letter_code
_entity_poly.pdbx_strand_id
1 'polypeptide(L)'
;MISKFLYDVLLGVPLTLGKEIVKKIRDEIDKERLITEESIKERLQQLQLLLQDGELSEEEYEELEAKLIKRLRAVREYQKESR
;
A
#
# COMPACT_ATOMS: atom_id res chain seq x y z
N MET A 1 -33.24 2.31 14.09
CA MET A 1 -32.25 1.25 14.41
C MET A 1 -31.41 0.79 13.21
N ILE A 2 -31.87 0.98 11.96
CA ILE A 2 -31.16 0.55 10.73
C ILE A 2 -30.00 1.50 10.33
N SER A 3 -30.12 2.80 10.62
CA SER A 3 -29.11 3.81 10.26
C SER A 3 -27.74 3.60 10.95
N LYS A 4 -27.72 3.11 12.21
CA LYS A 4 -26.46 2.84 12.92
C LYS A 4 -25.71 1.65 12.32
N PHE A 5 -26.47 0.63 11.88
CA PHE A 5 -25.94 -0.56 11.24
C PHE A 5 -25.36 -0.28 9.84
N LEU A 6 -26.00 0.61 9.07
CA LEU A 6 -25.47 1.06 7.78
C LEU A 6 -24.16 1.84 7.95
N TYR A 7 -24.05 2.73 8.93
CA TYR A 7 -22.79 3.42 9.21
C TYR A 7 -21.68 2.47 9.68
N ASP A 8 -21.98 1.55 10.61
CA ASP A 8 -20.99 0.59 11.12
C ASP A 8 -20.53 -0.42 10.04
N VAL A 9 -21.42 -0.84 9.14
CA VAL A 9 -21.07 -1.75 8.03
C VAL A 9 -20.37 -1.01 6.90
N LEU A 10 -20.82 0.20 6.55
CA LEU A 10 -20.25 0.98 5.45
C LEU A 10 -18.91 1.63 5.83
N LEU A 11 -18.65 1.93 7.11
CA LEU A 11 -17.36 2.45 7.60
C LEU A 11 -16.44 1.36 8.18
N GLY A 12 -17.00 0.28 8.72
CA GLY A 12 -16.22 -0.81 9.32
C GLY A 12 -15.60 -1.77 8.31
N VAL A 13 -16.27 -2.02 7.18
CA VAL A 13 -15.78 -2.91 6.10
C VAL A 13 -14.58 -2.32 5.33
N PRO A 14 -14.56 -1.02 4.95
CA PRO A 14 -13.42 -0.39 4.30
C PRO A 14 -12.16 -0.46 5.19
N LEU A 15 -12.25 -0.04 6.46
CA LEU A 15 -11.13 -0.03 7.40
C LEU A 15 -10.45 -1.40 7.60
N THR A 16 -11.20 -2.50 7.54
CA THR A 16 -10.61 -3.85 7.61
C THR A 16 -9.87 -4.24 6.33
N LEU A 17 -10.37 -3.83 5.16
CA LEU A 17 -9.74 -4.13 3.87
C LEU A 17 -8.43 -3.35 3.70
N GLY A 18 -8.41 -2.06 4.04
CA GLY A 18 -7.18 -1.26 3.96
C GLY A 18 -6.05 -1.80 4.82
N LYS A 19 -6.37 -2.22 6.06
CA LYS A 19 -5.39 -2.85 6.95
C LYS A 19 -4.81 -4.14 6.36
N GLU A 20 -5.63 -4.96 5.70
CA GLU A 20 -5.14 -6.15 5.02
C GLU A 20 -4.26 -5.82 3.82
N ILE A 21 -4.63 -4.81 3.01
CA ILE A 21 -3.84 -4.36 1.86
C ILE A 21 -2.50 -3.81 2.33
N VAL A 22 -2.47 -2.95 3.35
CA VAL A 22 -1.24 -2.41 3.95
C VAL A 22 -0.35 -3.52 4.46
N LYS A 23 -0.91 -4.48 5.19
CA LYS A 23 -0.17 -5.65 5.69
C LYS A 23 0.41 -6.45 4.54
N LYS A 24 -0.35 -6.66 3.46
CA LYS A 24 0.10 -7.40 2.28
C LYS A 24 1.23 -6.66 1.55
N ILE A 25 1.12 -5.34 1.40
CA ILE A 25 2.17 -4.49 0.83
C ILE A 25 3.45 -4.59 1.66
N ARG A 26 3.33 -4.48 2.98
CA ARG A 26 4.45 -4.63 3.92
C ARG A 26 5.12 -6.00 3.79
N ASP A 27 4.32 -7.08 3.78
CA ASP A 27 4.81 -8.44 3.58
C ASP A 27 5.49 -8.62 2.21
N GLU A 28 4.99 -7.99 1.14
CA GLU A 28 5.57 -8.04 -0.20
C GLU A 28 6.91 -7.29 -0.27
N ILE A 29 7.02 -6.14 0.42
CA ILE A 29 8.27 -5.39 0.60
C ILE A 29 9.30 -6.23 1.38
N ASP A 30 8.89 -6.77 2.54
CA ASP A 30 9.76 -7.50 3.45
C ASP A 30 10.25 -8.83 2.84
N LYS A 31 9.42 -9.49 2.02
CA LYS A 31 9.79 -10.73 1.32
C LYS A 31 10.56 -10.49 0.03
N GLU A 32 10.95 -9.25 -0.26
CA GLU A 32 11.66 -8.87 -1.49
C GLU A 32 10.91 -9.23 -2.79
N ARG A 33 9.60 -9.50 -2.70
CA ARG A 33 8.75 -9.97 -3.82
C ARG A 33 8.34 -8.87 -4.78
N LEU A 34 8.70 -7.63 -4.49
CA LEU A 34 8.57 -6.51 -5.42
C LEU A 34 9.75 -6.50 -6.38
N ILE A 35 9.60 -7.27 -7.46
CA ILE A 35 10.68 -7.59 -8.40
C ILE A 35 10.68 -6.64 -9.61
N THR A 36 9.54 -5.99 -9.87
CA THR A 36 9.37 -5.14 -11.07
C THR A 36 8.92 -3.74 -10.71
N GLU A 37 9.38 -2.75 -11.49
CA GLU A 37 8.98 -1.35 -11.34
C GLU A 37 7.45 -1.18 -11.42
N GLU A 38 6.78 -1.94 -12.26
CA GLU A 38 5.31 -1.94 -12.41
C GLU A 38 4.61 -2.38 -11.11
N SER A 39 5.05 -3.50 -10.51
CA SER A 39 4.47 -3.98 -9.25
C SER A 39 4.60 -2.96 -8.11
N ILE A 40 5.72 -2.23 -8.06
CA ILE A 40 5.96 -1.20 -7.04
C ILE A 40 5.04 0.01 -7.26
N LYS A 41 4.85 0.43 -8.51
CA LYS A 41 3.92 1.52 -8.86
C LYS A 41 2.47 1.19 -8.52
N GLU A 42 2.04 -0.04 -8.78
CA GLU A 42 0.69 -0.49 -8.39
C GLU A 42 0.48 -0.41 -6.88
N ARG A 43 1.48 -0.77 -6.06
CA ARG A 43 1.36 -0.68 -4.60
C ARG A 43 1.35 0.76 -4.09
N LEU A 44 2.10 1.66 -4.73
CA LEU A 44 2.02 3.09 -4.43
C LEU A 44 0.62 3.64 -4.72
N GLN A 45 0.02 3.28 -5.86
CA GLN A 45 -1.36 3.66 -6.18
C GLN A 45 -2.37 3.11 -5.16
N GLN A 46 -2.20 1.86 -4.71
CA GLN A 46 -3.04 1.29 -3.67
C GLN A 46 -2.92 2.06 -2.35
N LEU A 47 -1.71 2.41 -1.90
CA LEU A 47 -1.53 3.22 -0.69
C LEU A 47 -2.19 4.59 -0.81
N GLN A 48 -2.13 5.22 -1.99
CA GLN A 48 -2.78 6.51 -2.22
C GLN A 48 -4.30 6.43 -2.07
N LEU A 49 -4.92 5.35 -2.58
CA LEU A 49 -6.35 5.10 -2.43
C LEU A 49 -6.72 4.92 -0.96
N LEU A 50 -5.95 4.14 -0.21
CA LEU A 50 -6.20 3.93 1.22
C LEU A 50 -6.06 5.21 2.04
N LEU A 51 -5.12 6.09 1.68
CA LEU A 51 -5.00 7.41 2.30
C LEU A 51 -6.22 8.28 1.98
N GLN A 52 -6.68 8.29 0.72
CA GLN A 52 -7.86 9.04 0.29
C GLN A 52 -9.14 8.56 0.98
N ASP A 53 -9.25 7.26 1.19
CA ASP A 53 -10.39 6.63 1.86
C ASP A 53 -10.31 6.78 3.40
N GLY A 54 -9.23 7.37 3.93
CA GLY A 54 -9.01 7.56 5.36
C GLY A 54 -8.72 6.26 6.11
N GLU A 55 -8.37 5.20 5.39
CA GLU A 55 -8.03 3.88 5.93
C GLU A 55 -6.56 3.76 6.34
N LEU A 56 -5.74 4.71 5.89
CA LEU A 56 -4.32 4.82 6.16
C LEU A 56 -4.02 6.22 6.71
N SER A 57 -3.23 6.31 7.76
CA SER A 57 -2.74 7.61 8.25
C SER A 57 -1.64 8.17 7.34
N GLU A 58 -1.44 9.49 7.37
CA GLU A 58 -0.34 10.14 6.63
C GLU A 58 1.03 9.60 7.06
N GLU A 59 1.25 9.37 8.36
CA GLU A 59 2.50 8.80 8.89
C GLU A 59 2.76 7.37 8.35
N GLU A 60 1.74 6.51 8.37
CA GLU A 60 1.86 5.14 7.83
C GLU A 60 2.07 5.16 6.30
N TYR A 61 1.42 6.09 5.61
CA TYR A 61 1.62 6.31 4.18
C TYR A 61 3.07 6.68 3.88
N GLU A 62 3.61 7.69 4.56
CA GLU A 62 4.98 8.18 4.34
C GLU A 62 6.02 7.07 4.61
N GLU A 63 5.85 6.28 5.68
CA GLU A 63 6.74 5.17 5.98
C GLU A 63 6.75 4.10 4.87
N LEU A 64 5.58 3.74 4.36
CA LEU A 64 5.43 2.70 3.34
C LEU A 64 5.87 3.20 1.96
N GLU A 65 5.54 4.45 1.62
CA GLU A 65 5.98 5.12 0.40
C GLU A 65 7.52 5.18 0.35
N ALA A 66 8.17 5.60 1.43
CA ALA A 66 9.63 5.66 1.50
C ALA A 66 10.28 4.29 1.24
N LYS A 67 9.70 3.21 1.79
CA LYS A 67 10.16 1.83 1.56
C LYS A 67 9.97 1.40 0.10
N LEU A 68 8.81 1.68 -0.49
CA LEU A 68 8.52 1.35 -1.89
C LEU A 68 9.42 2.13 -2.86
N ILE A 69 9.63 3.42 -2.65
CA ILE A 69 10.52 4.25 -3.48
C ILE A 69 11.98 3.78 -3.36
N LYS A 70 12.43 3.41 -2.16
CA LYS A 70 13.77 2.83 -1.98
C LYS A 70 13.92 1.53 -2.79
N ARG A 71 12.89 0.67 -2.76
CA ARG A 71 12.87 -0.57 -3.56
C ARG A 71 12.83 -0.28 -5.06
N LEU A 72 12.08 0.72 -5.50
CA LEU A 72 12.01 1.14 -6.90
C LEU A 72 13.37 1.57 -7.44
N ARG A 73 14.13 2.33 -6.65
CA ARG A 73 15.50 2.73 -7.00
C ARG A 73 16.40 1.50 -7.18
N ALA A 74 16.35 0.56 -6.24
CA ALA A 74 17.14 -0.67 -6.32
C ALA A 74 16.80 -1.50 -7.58
N VAL A 75 15.51 -1.65 -7.92
CA VAL A 75 15.08 -2.36 -9.13
C VAL A 75 15.55 -1.64 -10.40
N ARG A 76 15.47 -0.31 -10.44
CA ARG A 76 15.95 0.50 -11.57
C ARG A 76 17.46 0.41 -11.76
N GLU A 77 18.22 0.44 -10.67
CA GLU A 77 19.67 0.27 -10.71
C GLU A 77 20.04 -1.12 -11.25
N TYR A 78 19.40 -2.17 -10.73
CA TYR A 78 19.61 -3.54 -11.21
C TYR A 78 19.29 -3.72 -12.71
N GLN A 79 18.20 -3.12 -13.19
CA GLN A 79 17.83 -3.14 -14.61
C GLN A 79 18.79 -2.35 -15.50
N LYS A 80 19.38 -1.27 -14.97
CA LYS A 80 20.34 -0.43 -15.70
C LYS A 80 21.72 -1.09 -15.77
N GLU A 81 22.10 -1.85 -14.77
CA GLU A 81 23.39 -2.56 -14.67
C GLU A 81 23.37 -3.90 -15.41
N SER A 82 22.19 -4.51 -15.58
CA SER A 82 21.99 -5.73 -16.38
C SER A 82 21.80 -5.48 -17.89
N ARG A 83 22.09 -4.27 -18.38
CA ARG A 83 21.89 -3.84 -19.77
C ARG A 83 23.18 -3.36 -20.39
#